data_AF-A0AAE0QA16-F1
#
_entry.id   AF-A0AAE0QA16-F1
#
_cell.length_a   1.000
_cell.length_b   1.000
_cell.length_c   1.000
_cell.angle_alpha   90.00
_cell.angle_beta   90.00
_cell.angle_gamma   90.00
#
_symmetry.space_group_name_H-M   'P 1'
#
loop_
_entity.id
_entity.type
_entity.pdbx_description
1 polymer ?
#
loop_
_entity_poly.entity_id
_entity_poly.type
_entity_poly.pdbx_seq_one_letter_code
_entity_poly.pdbx_strand_id
1 'polypeptide(L)'
;MASGSPIVNGDLSHPAHSESAGAPHVEETLQQMNILIKENQELKEALKQTNLTMKERFEGLSAWKEKQREERGFLEKRLEEAKQRLVSLDSENELLKKRVQGMEKQHAGAEEGDAGGLQAKLEALTIQMTRLQAEKNDLVALNSELQLKMSQVSPEDSFIEIRIAKGEMDVTRDLPPQKDLSASNMIADLELKEPKSESGTQMSLPYVNPTQEVESKRSQEEADKSASEVENLKTQLMNLFKELQQAQSKLDEAENMKKNLQDRCKDLEQDLCTLKTQLGEREQLQAENDGLKVQLESMQAANKLEQKKVQEERNALAQLKDAYTKLFEDYDELQQENKKRQGSISQEEHSELQTRMTAAEKALADKQKKIDDMKQELFEKDKELETISVFKAQAEVYSSDFYAERAAREKIHEEKERLAAQLEFFKKQNIQLQDEVESMGRQSMTEMQRRHVPRGTNPGDSSAHLQGGRVDWQQQVNIPEHACPKCGEVLPDLDSLQIHIMDCII
;
A
#
# COMPACT_ATOMS: atom_id res chain seq x y z
N MET A 1 -37.92 -21.64 -11.48
CA MET A 1 -39.37 -21.83 -11.23
C MET A 1 -40.09 -21.61 -12.55
N ALA A 2 -41.16 -22.36 -12.82
CA ALA A 2 -41.92 -22.26 -14.07
C ALA A 2 -43.41 -22.15 -13.74
N SER A 3 -44.05 -21.13 -14.31
CA SER A 3 -45.48 -20.85 -14.25
C SER A 3 -45.76 -19.83 -15.35
N GLY A 4 -46.64 -20.04 -16.33
CA GLY A 4 -47.65 -21.09 -16.45
C GLY A 4 -49.04 -20.45 -16.52
N SER A 5 -49.24 -19.59 -17.52
CA SER A 5 -50.48 -18.83 -17.69
C SER A 5 -51.59 -19.73 -18.25
N PRO A 6 -52.76 -19.84 -17.60
CA PRO A 6 -53.87 -20.61 -18.12
C PRO A 6 -54.57 -19.86 -19.26
N ILE A 7 -54.98 -20.60 -20.29
CA ILE A 7 -55.95 -20.14 -21.28
C ILE A 7 -57.34 -20.29 -20.66
N VAL A 8 -58.16 -19.23 -20.69
CA VAL A 8 -59.56 -19.27 -20.30
C VAL A 8 -60.39 -18.73 -21.47
N ASN A 9 -61.28 -19.56 -22.01
CA ASN A 9 -62.16 -19.15 -23.11
C ASN A 9 -63.18 -18.12 -22.60
N GLY A 10 -63.31 -16.99 -23.31
CA GLY A 10 -64.41 -16.05 -23.10
C GLY A 10 -65.67 -16.56 -23.78
N ASP A 11 -66.73 -16.81 -23.00
CA ASP A 11 -68.01 -17.31 -23.52
C ASP A 11 -68.83 -16.19 -24.19
N LEU A 12 -69.62 -16.54 -25.21
CA LEU A 12 -70.35 -15.56 -26.02
C LEU A 12 -71.71 -15.22 -25.39
N SER A 13 -71.81 -14.01 -24.82
CA SER A 13 -73.08 -13.44 -24.34
C SER A 13 -73.32 -12.06 -24.91
N HIS A 14 -74.18 -11.98 -25.95
CA HIS A 14 -74.74 -10.73 -26.44
C HIS A 14 -75.86 -10.21 -25.51
N PRO A 15 -75.86 -8.92 -25.15
CA PRO A 15 -77.07 -8.16 -24.90
C PRO A 15 -77.40 -7.28 -26.12
N ALA A 16 -78.64 -7.34 -26.60
CA ALA A 16 -79.14 -6.48 -27.68
C ALA A 16 -80.21 -5.53 -27.14
N HIS A 17 -79.86 -4.26 -26.98
CA HIS A 17 -80.72 -3.08 -26.74
C HIS A 17 -79.84 -1.84 -26.99
N SER A 18 -80.29 -0.62 -27.30
CA SER A 18 -81.55 -0.05 -27.79
C SER A 18 -81.35 1.47 -27.67
N GLU A 19 -80.97 2.15 -28.76
CA GLU A 19 -81.07 3.61 -28.99
C GLU A 19 -80.35 4.63 -28.07
N SER A 20 -79.97 5.78 -28.65
CA SER A 20 -79.64 7.06 -27.97
C SER A 20 -78.41 7.15 -27.03
N ALA A 21 -77.19 6.83 -27.51
CA ALA A 21 -75.95 7.00 -26.71
C ALA A 21 -74.72 7.60 -27.45
N GLY A 22 -74.92 8.41 -28.49
CA GLY A 22 -73.82 8.84 -29.38
C GLY A 22 -72.81 9.85 -28.83
N ALA A 23 -73.13 10.59 -27.75
CA ALA A 23 -72.26 11.65 -27.21
C ALA A 23 -71.32 11.18 -26.07
N PRO A 24 -71.77 10.44 -25.03
CA PRO A 24 -70.92 10.11 -23.87
C PRO A 24 -69.66 9.33 -24.24
N HIS A 25 -69.79 8.35 -25.16
CA HIS A 25 -68.66 7.54 -25.62
C HIS A 25 -67.57 8.37 -26.33
N VAL A 26 -67.91 9.48 -26.98
CA VAL A 26 -66.93 10.38 -27.61
C VAL A 26 -66.23 11.22 -26.55
N GLU A 27 -66.96 11.69 -25.54
CA GLU A 27 -66.40 12.40 -24.38
C GLU A 27 -65.42 11.50 -23.59
N GLU A 28 -65.81 10.26 -23.29
CA GLU A 28 -64.99 9.28 -22.57
C GLU A 28 -63.71 8.90 -23.34
N THR A 29 -63.82 8.65 -24.65
CA THR A 29 -62.64 8.34 -25.48
C THR A 29 -61.70 9.53 -25.65
N LEU A 30 -62.21 10.76 -25.69
CA LEU A 30 -61.38 11.98 -25.64
C LEU A 30 -60.71 12.17 -24.28
N GLN A 31 -61.38 11.88 -23.17
CA GLN A 31 -60.76 11.91 -21.83
C GLN A 31 -59.64 10.87 -21.73
N GLN A 32 -59.87 9.63 -22.17
CA GLN A 32 -58.87 8.57 -22.15
C GLN A 32 -57.68 8.87 -23.09
N MET A 33 -57.92 9.49 -24.25
CA MET A 33 -56.85 9.99 -25.13
C MET A 33 -56.01 11.07 -24.44
N ASN A 34 -56.63 12.01 -23.72
CA ASN A 34 -55.90 13.05 -22.98
C ASN A 34 -55.06 12.47 -21.82
N ILE A 35 -55.56 11.44 -21.12
CA ILE A 35 -54.78 10.70 -20.11
C ILE A 35 -53.55 10.06 -20.77
N LEU A 36 -53.73 9.30 -21.86
CA LEU A 36 -52.63 8.67 -22.60
C LEU A 36 -51.61 9.69 -23.13
N ILE A 37 -52.04 10.86 -23.58
CA ILE A 37 -51.14 11.95 -24.00
C ILE A 37 -50.30 12.46 -22.81
N LYS A 38 -50.91 12.65 -21.65
CA LYS A 38 -50.23 13.08 -20.42
C LYS A 38 -49.24 12.04 -19.92
N GLU A 39 -49.64 10.78 -19.82
CA GLU A 39 -48.76 9.66 -19.46
C GLU A 39 -47.58 9.54 -20.45
N ASN A 40 -47.82 9.74 -21.75
CA ASN A 40 -46.78 9.70 -22.76
C ASN A 40 -45.81 10.89 -22.68
N GLN A 41 -46.25 12.06 -22.20
CA GLN A 41 -45.39 13.20 -21.87
C GLN A 41 -44.54 12.91 -20.61
N GLU A 42 -45.16 12.42 -19.54
CA GLU A 42 -44.47 12.05 -18.30
C GLU A 42 -43.42 10.96 -18.52
N LEU A 43 -43.72 9.94 -19.32
CA LEU A 43 -42.76 8.91 -19.74
C LEU A 43 -41.59 9.48 -20.56
N LYS A 44 -41.85 10.46 -21.45
CA LYS A 44 -40.80 11.15 -22.21
C LYS A 44 -39.90 11.99 -21.31
N GLU A 45 -40.44 12.59 -20.25
CA GLU A 45 -39.67 13.37 -19.29
C GLU A 45 -38.87 12.46 -18.34
N ALA A 46 -39.46 11.39 -17.82
CA ALA A 46 -38.74 10.36 -17.06
C ALA A 46 -37.60 9.74 -17.87
N LEU A 47 -37.81 9.49 -19.17
CA LEU A 47 -36.76 8.99 -20.07
C LEU A 47 -35.65 10.03 -20.31
N LYS A 48 -35.96 11.33 -20.40
CA LYS A 48 -34.95 12.39 -20.48
C LYS A 48 -34.13 12.47 -19.19
N GLN A 49 -34.78 12.45 -18.02
CA GLN A 49 -34.09 12.54 -16.73
C GLN A 49 -33.20 11.33 -16.47
N THR A 50 -33.67 10.11 -16.73
CA THR A 50 -32.85 8.89 -16.58
C THR A 50 -31.64 8.88 -17.52
N ASN A 51 -31.78 9.35 -18.77
CA ASN A 51 -30.64 9.53 -19.68
C ASN A 51 -29.65 10.59 -19.20
N LEU A 52 -30.13 11.72 -18.64
CA LEU A 52 -29.27 12.76 -18.06
C LEU A 52 -28.47 12.21 -16.86
N THR A 53 -29.14 11.59 -15.89
CA THR A 53 -28.49 10.95 -14.74
C THR A 53 -27.51 9.84 -15.16
N MET A 54 -27.81 9.11 -16.24
CA MET A 54 -26.87 8.11 -16.79
C MET A 54 -25.63 8.76 -17.40
N LYS A 55 -25.78 9.87 -18.14
CA LYS A 55 -24.67 10.65 -18.70
C LYS A 55 -23.77 11.23 -17.60
N GLU A 56 -24.36 11.84 -16.58
CA GLU A 56 -23.65 12.37 -15.40
C GLU A 56 -22.84 11.27 -14.68
N ARG A 57 -23.43 10.07 -14.53
CA ARG A 57 -22.73 8.91 -13.95
C ARG A 57 -21.58 8.43 -14.84
N PHE A 58 -21.73 8.39 -16.17
CA PHE A 58 -20.64 8.05 -17.09
C PHE A 58 -19.52 9.08 -17.07
N GLU A 59 -19.84 10.38 -16.96
CA GLU A 59 -18.86 11.46 -16.85
C GLU A 59 -18.10 11.37 -15.52
N GLY A 60 -18.81 11.15 -14.39
CA GLY A 60 -18.19 10.92 -13.08
C GLY A 60 -17.29 9.68 -13.03
N LEU A 61 -17.73 8.55 -13.61
CA LEU A 61 -16.91 7.34 -13.73
C LEU A 61 -15.67 7.55 -14.61
N SER A 62 -15.79 8.35 -15.68
CA SER A 62 -14.68 8.68 -16.57
C SER A 62 -13.64 9.57 -15.88
N ALA A 63 -14.09 10.61 -15.16
CA ALA A 63 -13.23 11.47 -14.35
C ALA A 63 -12.52 10.71 -13.23
N TRP A 64 -13.23 9.81 -12.53
CA TRP A 64 -12.62 8.92 -11.52
C TRP A 64 -11.56 7.99 -12.13
N LYS A 65 -11.84 7.40 -13.29
CA LYS A 65 -10.89 6.54 -14.04
C LYS A 65 -9.68 7.31 -14.58
N GLU A 66 -9.79 8.62 -14.79
CA GLU A 66 -8.64 9.49 -15.10
C GLU A 66 -7.81 9.75 -13.84
N LYS A 67 -8.44 10.21 -12.75
CA LYS A 67 -7.77 10.46 -11.46
C LYS A 67 -7.00 9.24 -10.93
N GLN A 68 -7.57 8.04 -11.05
CA GLN A 68 -6.91 6.78 -10.68
C GLN A 68 -5.71 6.42 -11.59
N ARG A 69 -5.66 6.93 -12.83
CA ARG A 69 -4.50 6.79 -13.72
C ARG A 69 -3.39 7.76 -13.34
N GLU A 70 -3.75 9.00 -13.04
CA GLU A 70 -2.83 10.04 -12.56
C GLU A 70 -2.19 9.65 -11.22
N GLU A 71 -2.99 9.21 -10.24
CA GLU A 71 -2.52 8.73 -8.94
C GLU A 71 -1.58 7.52 -9.07
N ARG A 72 -1.92 6.56 -9.93
CA ARG A 72 -1.02 5.42 -10.21
C ARG A 72 0.30 5.89 -10.85
N GLY A 73 0.25 6.76 -11.85
CA GLY A 73 1.45 7.29 -12.52
C GLY A 73 2.34 8.12 -11.59
N PHE A 74 1.75 8.84 -10.63
CA PHE A 74 2.48 9.54 -9.58
C PHE A 74 3.20 8.57 -8.64
N LEU A 75 2.51 7.53 -8.16
CA LEU A 75 3.10 6.50 -7.29
C LEU A 75 4.20 5.71 -8.01
N GLU A 76 3.98 5.35 -9.28
CA GLU A 76 4.95 4.67 -10.13
C GLU A 76 6.23 5.51 -10.33
N LYS A 77 6.08 6.81 -10.62
CA LYS A 77 7.22 7.74 -10.70
C LYS A 77 7.96 7.87 -9.35
N ARG A 78 7.25 8.00 -8.23
CA ARG A 78 7.85 8.10 -6.88
C ARG A 78 8.62 6.83 -6.52
N LEU A 79 8.08 5.66 -6.87
CA LEU A 79 8.71 4.35 -6.68
C LEU A 79 9.96 4.20 -7.54
N GLU A 80 9.93 4.69 -8.79
CA GLU A 80 11.11 4.66 -9.68
C GLU A 80 12.22 5.59 -9.19
N GLU A 81 11.90 6.81 -8.73
CA GLU A 81 12.89 7.65 -8.05
C GLU A 81 13.44 7.01 -6.76
N ALA A 82 12.64 6.23 -6.03
CA ALA A 82 13.10 5.52 -4.84
C ALA A 82 14.09 4.40 -5.20
N LYS A 83 13.83 3.61 -6.26
CA LYS A 83 14.81 2.66 -6.81
C LYS A 83 16.10 3.35 -7.21
N GLN A 84 16.03 4.49 -7.91
CA GLN A 84 17.22 5.23 -8.35
C GLN A 84 18.06 5.72 -7.17
N ARG A 85 17.43 6.18 -6.09
CA ARG A 85 18.13 6.51 -4.83
C ARG A 85 18.76 5.28 -4.17
N LEU A 86 18.06 4.14 -4.13
CA LEU A 86 18.61 2.88 -3.60
C LEU A 86 19.84 2.41 -4.41
N VAL A 87 19.74 2.32 -5.73
CA VAL A 87 20.86 1.93 -6.61
C VAL A 87 22.06 2.88 -6.46
N SER A 88 21.81 4.18 -6.26
CA SER A 88 22.87 5.16 -5.97
C SER A 88 23.56 4.86 -4.63
N LEU A 89 22.78 4.66 -3.57
CA LEU A 89 23.29 4.33 -2.22
C LEU A 89 23.98 2.96 -2.18
N ASP A 90 23.50 1.95 -2.91
CA ASP A 90 24.16 0.65 -3.03
C ASP A 90 25.53 0.77 -3.71
N SER A 91 25.63 1.63 -4.74
CA SER A 91 26.91 1.91 -5.40
C SER A 91 27.89 2.65 -4.47
N GLU A 92 27.40 3.59 -3.66
CA GLU A 92 28.20 4.29 -2.65
C GLU A 92 28.63 3.34 -1.52
N ASN A 93 27.73 2.49 -1.02
CA ASN A 93 28.02 1.47 -0.02
C ASN A 93 29.08 0.48 -0.49
N GLU A 94 29.02 0.01 -1.75
CA GLU A 94 30.07 -0.86 -2.32
C GLU A 94 31.41 -0.13 -2.51
N LEU A 95 31.42 1.19 -2.80
CA LEU A 95 32.64 1.99 -2.80
C LEU A 95 33.22 2.19 -1.40
N LEU A 96 32.38 2.50 -0.40
CA LEU A 96 32.76 2.63 1.01
C LEU A 96 33.31 1.31 1.56
N LYS A 97 32.64 0.19 1.28
CA LYS A 97 33.06 -1.18 1.64
C LYS A 97 34.40 -1.55 1.03
N LYS A 98 34.66 -1.21 -0.24
CA LYS A 98 35.99 -1.36 -0.87
C LYS A 98 37.05 -0.47 -0.22
N ARG A 99 36.69 0.75 0.20
CA ARG A 99 37.60 1.65 0.93
C ARG A 99 37.92 1.13 2.34
N VAL A 100 36.94 0.59 3.06
CA VAL A 100 37.11 -0.09 4.36
C VAL A 100 38.03 -1.30 4.18
N GLN A 101 37.76 -2.20 3.23
CA GLN A 101 38.64 -3.32 2.91
C GLN A 101 40.06 -2.91 2.48
N GLY A 102 40.23 -1.71 1.92
CA GLY A 102 41.53 -1.12 1.64
C GLY A 102 42.28 -0.72 2.92
N MET A 103 41.59 -0.05 3.85
CA MET A 103 42.15 0.35 5.16
C MET A 103 42.40 -0.86 6.07
N GLU A 104 41.52 -1.86 6.08
CA GLU A 104 41.70 -3.13 6.80
C GLU A 104 42.97 -3.86 6.33
N LYS A 105 43.25 -3.88 5.01
CA LYS A 105 44.48 -4.47 4.46
C LYS A 105 45.73 -3.65 4.75
N GLN A 106 45.60 -2.33 4.91
CA GLN A 106 46.69 -1.47 5.36
C GLN A 106 46.99 -1.65 6.85
N HIS A 107 45.96 -1.83 7.69
CA HIS A 107 46.10 -2.17 9.11
C HIS A 107 46.69 -3.57 9.31
N ALA A 108 46.19 -4.58 8.60
CA ALA A 108 46.73 -5.95 8.68
C ALA A 108 48.21 -6.03 8.28
N GLY A 109 48.67 -5.16 7.37
CA GLY A 109 50.09 -5.02 7.02
C GLY A 109 50.96 -4.26 8.02
N ALA A 110 50.38 -3.72 9.10
CA ALA A 110 51.07 -3.00 10.17
C ALA A 110 50.92 -3.66 11.55
N GLU A 111 49.81 -4.35 11.81
CA GLU A 111 49.48 -4.90 13.12
C GLU A 111 50.30 -6.13 13.53
N GLU A 112 50.92 -6.86 12.58
CA GLU A 112 51.92 -7.90 12.90
C GLU A 112 53.16 -7.34 13.62
N GLY A 113 53.40 -6.02 13.58
CA GLY A 113 54.56 -5.37 14.22
C GLY A 113 54.32 -4.88 15.66
N ASP A 114 53.23 -4.16 15.92
CA ASP A 114 53.08 -3.35 17.15
C ASP A 114 51.97 -3.83 18.11
N ALA A 115 50.87 -4.41 17.59
CA ALA A 115 49.72 -4.81 18.40
C ALA A 115 50.09 -5.86 19.47
N GLY A 116 50.91 -6.86 19.09
CA GLY A 116 51.44 -7.86 20.02
C GLY A 116 52.33 -7.26 21.12
N GLY A 117 53.04 -6.17 20.82
CA GLY A 117 53.92 -5.47 21.77
C GLY A 117 53.16 -4.73 22.88
N LEU A 118 51.95 -4.25 22.61
CA LEU A 118 51.06 -3.65 23.61
C LEU A 118 50.30 -4.73 24.41
N GLN A 119 49.80 -5.77 23.73
CA GLN A 119 49.10 -6.88 24.38
C GLN A 119 49.99 -7.58 25.42
N ALA A 120 51.24 -7.90 25.06
CA ALA A 120 52.19 -8.54 25.97
C ALA A 120 52.57 -7.65 27.17
N LYS A 121 52.61 -6.32 27.01
CA LYS A 121 52.85 -5.38 28.11
C LYS A 121 51.68 -5.34 29.09
N LEU A 122 50.43 -5.38 28.60
CA LEU A 122 49.23 -5.45 29.44
C LEU A 122 49.16 -6.75 30.26
N GLU A 123 49.50 -7.87 29.62
CA GLU A 123 49.56 -9.18 30.28
C GLU A 123 50.68 -9.24 31.33
N ALA A 124 51.87 -8.70 31.03
CA ALA A 124 52.96 -8.59 32.01
C ALA A 124 52.60 -7.69 33.20
N LEU A 125 51.94 -6.55 32.97
CA LEU A 125 51.44 -5.68 34.05
C LEU A 125 50.41 -6.42 34.93
N THR A 126 49.54 -7.23 34.33
CA THR A 126 48.52 -7.98 35.06
C THR A 126 49.16 -9.05 35.95
N ILE A 127 50.17 -9.77 35.45
CA ILE A 127 50.98 -10.71 36.24
C ILE A 127 51.73 -9.99 37.38
N GLN A 128 52.27 -8.80 37.13
CA GLN A 128 52.93 -8.00 38.16
C GLN A 128 51.93 -7.53 39.24
N MET A 129 50.71 -7.17 38.84
CA MET A 129 49.68 -6.71 39.79
C MET A 129 49.14 -7.85 40.66
N THR A 130 48.94 -9.06 40.12
CA THR A 130 48.52 -10.22 40.93
C THR A 130 49.60 -10.63 41.93
N ARG A 131 50.88 -10.56 41.55
CA ARG A 131 52.02 -10.77 42.46
C ARG A 131 52.04 -9.75 43.60
N LEU A 132 51.95 -8.45 43.29
CA LEU A 132 51.94 -7.39 44.32
C LEU A 132 50.72 -7.50 45.25
N GLN A 133 49.58 -7.96 44.73
CA GLN A 133 48.39 -8.22 45.54
C GLN A 133 48.58 -9.43 46.47
N ALA A 134 49.34 -10.46 46.07
CA ALA A 134 49.72 -11.57 46.95
C ALA A 134 50.70 -11.11 48.04
N GLU A 135 51.79 -10.43 47.66
CA GLU A 135 52.78 -9.88 48.62
C GLU A 135 52.12 -8.92 49.63
N LYS A 136 51.12 -8.13 49.20
CA LYS A 136 50.27 -7.32 50.09
C LYS A 136 49.45 -8.16 51.07
N ASN A 137 48.83 -9.25 50.62
CA ASN A 137 48.04 -10.13 51.48
C ASN A 137 48.93 -10.82 52.54
N ASP A 138 50.12 -11.27 52.14
CA ASP A 138 51.10 -11.86 53.05
C ASP A 138 51.57 -10.85 54.11
N LEU A 139 51.82 -9.60 53.71
CA LEU A 139 52.13 -8.50 54.65
C LEU A 139 50.97 -8.18 55.59
N VAL A 140 49.72 -8.25 55.14
CA VAL A 140 48.52 -8.07 56.00
C VAL A 140 48.38 -9.24 56.99
N ALA A 141 48.66 -10.47 56.57
CA ALA A 141 48.67 -11.63 57.45
C ALA A 141 49.79 -11.52 58.51
N LEU A 142 51.01 -11.15 58.11
CA LEU A 142 52.13 -10.93 59.02
C LEU A 142 51.86 -9.78 60.00
N ASN A 143 51.24 -8.69 59.55
CA ASN A 143 50.86 -7.57 60.42
C ASN A 143 49.77 -7.99 61.43
N SER A 144 48.83 -8.83 60.99
CA SER A 144 47.81 -9.44 61.88
C SER A 144 48.46 -10.37 62.91
N GLU A 145 49.46 -11.17 62.53
CA GLU A 145 50.23 -12.02 63.46
C GLU A 145 51.07 -11.17 64.44
N LEU A 146 51.65 -10.06 63.98
CA LEU A 146 52.36 -9.11 64.83
C LEU A 146 51.41 -8.42 65.82
N GLN A 147 50.22 -8.00 65.40
CA GLN A 147 49.19 -7.46 66.30
C GLN A 147 48.73 -8.50 67.33
N LEU A 148 48.57 -9.77 66.95
CA LEU A 148 48.27 -10.87 67.88
C LEU A 148 49.41 -11.11 68.87
N LYS A 149 50.68 -11.05 68.44
CA LYS A 149 51.86 -11.13 69.31
C LYS A 149 51.95 -9.94 70.27
N MET A 150 51.68 -8.72 69.81
CA MET A 150 51.59 -7.55 70.70
C MET A 150 50.44 -7.69 71.71
N SER A 151 49.33 -8.32 71.32
CA SER A 151 48.18 -8.60 72.20
C SER A 151 48.40 -9.77 73.17
N GLN A 152 49.51 -10.51 73.04
CA GLN A 152 49.91 -11.60 73.95
C GLN A 152 50.95 -11.18 75.00
N VAL A 153 51.42 -9.93 74.97
CA VAL A 153 52.26 -9.38 76.05
C VAL A 153 51.37 -9.10 77.27
N SER A 154 51.31 -10.06 78.19
CA SER A 154 50.61 -9.91 79.47
C SER A 154 51.25 -8.84 80.37
N PRO A 155 50.48 -8.23 81.29
CA PRO A 155 50.86 -6.96 81.90
C PRO A 155 51.70 -7.11 83.18
N GLU A 156 53.03 -7.07 83.04
CA GLU A 156 53.94 -6.63 84.10
C GLU A 156 55.25 -6.11 83.47
N ASP A 157 55.91 -5.16 84.15
CA ASP A 157 57.01 -4.29 83.69
C ASP A 157 56.73 -3.33 82.50
N SER A 158 57.32 -2.13 82.41
CA SER A 158 57.76 -1.17 83.45
C SER A 158 58.07 0.16 82.75
N PHE A 159 57.66 1.28 83.35
CA PHE A 159 58.19 2.64 83.17
C PHE A 159 58.74 3.09 81.79
N ILE A 160 58.02 4.00 81.10
CA ILE A 160 58.43 5.40 80.82
C ILE A 160 57.36 6.11 79.97
N GLU A 161 56.89 7.28 80.40
CA GLU A 161 55.98 8.14 79.63
C GLU A 161 56.78 9.17 78.80
N ILE A 162 57.06 8.92 77.52
CA ILE A 162 57.62 9.95 76.62
C ILE A 162 56.50 10.73 75.95
N ARG A 163 56.14 11.87 76.55
CA ARG A 163 55.13 12.79 76.06
C ARG A 163 55.65 13.67 74.91
N ILE A 164 55.73 13.13 73.69
CA ILE A 164 56.09 13.91 72.50
C ILE A 164 54.95 14.87 72.15
N ALA A 165 55.26 16.16 72.08
CA ALA A 165 54.27 17.21 71.82
C ALA A 165 53.80 17.22 70.35
N LYS A 166 52.54 17.61 70.15
CA LYS A 166 51.88 17.72 68.85
C LYS A 166 52.54 18.80 67.99
N GLY A 167 53.30 18.40 66.97
CA GLY A 167 53.87 19.29 65.94
C GLY A 167 53.31 18.96 64.56
N GLU A 168 52.48 19.84 64.02
CA GLU A 168 51.90 19.70 62.68
C GLU A 168 52.90 20.25 61.64
N MET A 169 53.69 19.36 61.03
CA MET A 169 54.58 19.69 59.91
C MET A 169 53.88 19.44 58.57
N ASP A 170 53.27 20.48 58.02
CA ASP A 170 52.68 20.46 56.68
C ASP A 170 53.79 20.63 55.62
N VAL A 171 54.36 19.50 55.18
CA VAL A 171 55.44 19.47 54.18
C VAL A 171 54.85 19.51 52.77
N THR A 172 54.66 20.72 52.26
CA THR A 172 54.34 20.95 50.84
C THR A 172 55.49 20.47 49.95
N ARG A 173 55.13 20.02 48.74
CA ARG A 173 55.95 19.12 47.91
C ARG A 173 56.70 19.86 46.80
N ASP A 174 57.98 19.53 46.65
CA ASP A 174 58.89 20.21 45.74
C ASP A 174 58.60 20.06 44.23
N LEU A 175 59.14 21.05 43.51
CA LEU A 175 59.06 21.36 42.09
C LEU A 175 59.72 20.29 41.17
N PRO A 176 59.41 20.29 39.85
CA PRO A 176 60.23 21.11 38.92
C PRO A 176 59.45 21.77 37.75
N PRO A 177 59.69 23.06 37.43
CA PRO A 177 59.29 23.67 36.17
C PRO A 177 60.39 23.55 35.09
N GLN A 178 60.00 23.45 33.82
CA GLN A 178 60.94 23.57 32.69
C GLN A 178 61.21 25.03 32.30
N LYS A 179 62.35 25.23 31.64
CA LYS A 179 62.82 26.51 31.10
C LYS A 179 62.00 26.93 29.87
N ASP A 180 61.82 28.23 29.67
CA ASP A 180 62.57 29.01 28.67
C ASP A 180 62.29 30.52 28.89
N LEU A 181 63.31 31.33 29.17
CA LEU A 181 64.21 31.99 28.21
C LEU A 181 63.55 33.13 27.40
N SER A 182 63.48 34.31 28.01
CA SER A 182 63.88 35.55 27.34
C SER A 182 64.50 36.50 28.37
N ALA A 183 65.50 37.27 27.96
CA ALA A 183 66.27 38.15 28.83
C ALA A 183 66.24 39.60 28.35
N SER A 184 66.34 40.53 29.29
CA SER A 184 67.13 41.74 29.08
C SER A 184 67.77 42.14 30.41
N ASN A 185 69.03 42.58 30.37
CA ASN A 185 69.89 42.65 31.54
C ASN A 185 69.87 44.01 32.23
N MET A 186 70.12 43.99 33.54
CA MET A 186 70.76 45.13 34.21
C MET A 186 72.17 45.35 33.62
N ILE A 187 72.51 46.60 33.35
CA ILE A 187 73.88 47.09 33.51
C ILE A 187 73.78 48.34 34.40
N ALA A 188 74.53 48.36 35.48
CA ALA A 188 74.73 49.56 36.29
C ALA A 188 75.93 50.33 35.75
N ASP A 189 75.91 51.66 35.83
CA ASP A 189 77.15 52.42 35.79
C ASP A 189 77.10 53.70 36.63
N LEU A 190 78.29 54.23 36.89
CA LEU A 190 78.63 55.20 37.93
C LEU A 190 78.24 56.64 37.57
N GLU A 191 77.84 57.43 38.58
CA GLU A 191 78.63 58.62 38.93
C GLU A 191 78.48 59.02 40.41
N LEU A 192 79.61 59.34 41.05
CA LEU A 192 79.74 59.79 42.43
C LEU A 192 80.31 61.22 42.40
N LYS A 193 79.73 62.18 43.13
CA LYS A 193 80.23 63.57 43.14
C LYS A 193 79.98 64.34 44.44
N GLU A 194 80.57 63.84 45.53
CA GLU A 194 81.01 64.72 46.61
C GLU A 194 82.31 65.45 46.21
N PRO A 195 82.48 66.73 46.58
CA PRO A 195 83.79 67.37 46.67
C PRO A 195 84.40 67.17 48.08
N LYS A 196 85.59 66.56 48.10
CA LYS A 196 86.51 66.44 49.25
C LYS A 196 87.07 67.81 49.68
N SER A 197 87.43 68.07 50.96
CA SER A 197 88.67 67.67 51.69
C SER A 197 89.97 68.06 50.95
N GLU A 198 91.07 68.54 51.54
CA GLU A 198 91.49 68.95 52.90
C GLU A 198 92.15 70.37 52.81
N SER A 199 92.52 71.11 53.86
CA SER A 199 93.70 70.99 54.78
C SER A 199 93.86 72.40 55.44
N GLY A 200 94.69 72.73 56.43
CA GLY A 200 95.85 72.14 57.10
C GLY A 200 96.38 73.16 58.15
N THR A 201 97.45 72.86 58.89
CA THR A 201 97.80 73.55 60.16
C THR A 201 99.03 74.49 60.07
N GLN A 202 99.13 75.47 61.00
CA GLN A 202 100.30 76.38 61.27
C GLN A 202 100.59 77.44 60.19
N MET A 203 101.26 78.59 60.43
CA MET A 203 101.92 79.21 61.60
C MET A 203 101.83 80.77 61.43
N SER A 204 101.86 81.65 62.44
CA SER A 204 103.10 82.22 63.04
C SER A 204 102.77 83.41 63.97
N LEU A 205 103.64 83.69 64.96
CA LEU A 205 103.79 85.00 65.63
C LEU A 205 104.87 85.84 64.92
N PRO A 206 104.95 87.15 65.19
CA PRO A 206 106.19 87.66 65.82
C PRO A 206 105.95 88.49 67.10
N TYR A 207 107.05 88.89 67.75
CA TYR A 207 107.12 89.37 69.13
C TYR A 207 108.07 90.58 69.24
N VAL A 208 107.73 91.59 70.05
CA VAL A 208 108.65 92.68 70.45
C VAL A 208 108.44 93.05 71.92
N ASN A 209 109.55 93.27 72.63
CA ASN A 209 109.71 93.66 74.05
C ASN A 209 111.16 94.20 74.18
N PRO A 210 111.61 94.80 75.31
CA PRO A 210 110.91 95.28 76.51
C PRO A 210 110.91 96.86 76.54
N THR A 211 111.18 97.70 77.56
CA THR A 211 111.76 97.58 78.92
C THR A 211 111.49 98.82 79.80
N GLN A 212 111.52 98.63 81.13
CA GLN A 212 111.93 99.53 82.23
C GLN A 212 111.22 100.90 82.52
N GLU A 213 110.64 100.96 83.74
CA GLU A 213 110.94 101.88 84.88
C GLU A 213 111.19 103.38 84.59
N VAL A 214 110.67 104.36 85.36
CA VAL A 214 110.84 104.61 86.83
C VAL A 214 109.76 105.61 87.32
N GLU A 215 109.21 105.42 88.55
CA GLU A 215 108.55 106.37 89.52
C GLU A 215 107.65 107.57 89.05
N SER A 216 106.66 108.13 89.79
CA SER A 216 106.24 108.02 91.20
C SER A 216 104.83 108.63 91.45
N LYS A 217 104.01 107.97 92.30
CA LYS A 217 103.07 108.54 93.31
C LYS A 217 101.82 109.36 92.89
N ARG A 218 100.77 109.21 93.73
CA ARG A 218 99.40 109.81 93.70
C ARG A 218 98.50 109.30 92.54
N SER A 219 97.23 108.94 92.74
CA SER A 219 96.38 108.95 93.96
C SER A 219 95.54 107.67 94.08
N GLN A 220 95.32 107.18 95.31
CA GLN A 220 94.72 105.86 95.57
C GLN A 220 93.21 105.75 95.22
N GLU A 221 92.48 106.88 95.16
CA GLU A 221 91.01 106.89 95.15
C GLU A 221 90.37 106.77 93.74
N GLU A 222 91.13 107.02 92.68
CA GLU A 222 90.67 106.79 91.30
C GLU A 222 90.81 105.31 90.90
N ALA A 223 91.77 104.59 91.52
CA ALA A 223 91.93 103.15 91.36
C ALA A 223 90.73 102.39 91.92
N ASP A 224 90.24 102.74 93.13
CA ASP A 224 89.09 102.06 93.74
C ASP A 224 87.78 102.34 92.99
N LYS A 225 87.59 103.55 92.46
CA LYS A 225 86.43 103.87 91.60
C LYS A 225 86.46 103.10 90.29
N SER A 226 87.57 103.16 89.56
CA SER A 226 87.71 102.42 88.29
C SER A 226 87.66 100.90 88.51
N ALA A 227 88.17 100.38 89.62
CA ALA A 227 87.98 98.97 90.01
C ALA A 227 86.50 98.64 90.29
N SER A 228 85.75 99.53 90.95
CA SER A 228 84.30 99.33 91.19
C SER A 228 83.48 99.39 89.89
N GLU A 229 83.86 100.25 88.95
CA GLU A 229 83.25 100.33 87.63
C GLU A 229 83.59 99.10 86.79
N VAL A 230 84.84 98.63 86.82
CA VAL A 230 85.27 97.38 86.17
C VAL A 230 84.55 96.16 86.77
N GLU A 231 84.34 96.09 88.09
CA GLU A 231 83.62 94.98 88.73
C GLU A 231 82.10 95.05 88.46
N ASN A 232 81.53 96.26 88.35
CA ASN A 232 80.14 96.47 87.92
C ASN A 232 79.96 96.07 86.44
N LEU A 233 80.88 96.48 85.56
CA LEU A 233 80.90 96.06 84.15
C LEU A 233 81.13 94.56 84.00
N LYS A 234 81.96 93.94 84.86
CA LYS A 234 82.21 92.49 84.91
C LYS A 234 81.00 91.70 85.41
N THR A 235 80.23 92.22 86.38
CA THR A 235 78.98 91.60 86.82
C THR A 235 77.84 91.80 85.81
N GLN A 236 77.77 92.95 85.14
CA GLN A 236 76.88 93.17 83.98
C GLN A 236 77.23 92.22 82.82
N LEU A 237 78.51 92.11 82.46
CA LEU A 237 78.99 91.18 81.43
C LEU A 237 78.67 89.72 81.78
N MET A 238 78.85 89.32 83.04
CA MET A 238 78.48 87.98 83.52
C MET A 238 76.96 87.73 83.54
N ASN A 239 76.14 88.76 83.73
CA ASN A 239 74.68 88.64 83.65
C ASN A 239 74.22 88.56 82.19
N LEU A 240 74.74 89.43 81.31
CA LEU A 240 74.52 89.35 79.86
C LEU A 240 74.98 88.00 79.28
N PHE A 241 76.09 87.44 79.77
CA PHE A 241 76.57 86.12 79.37
C PHE A 241 75.61 85.00 79.81
N LYS A 242 75.04 85.08 81.03
CA LYS A 242 73.99 84.14 81.49
C LYS A 242 72.70 84.29 80.71
N GLU A 243 72.28 85.52 80.38
CA GLU A 243 71.09 85.79 79.57
C GLU A 243 71.27 85.27 78.15
N LEU A 244 72.44 85.47 77.53
CA LEU A 244 72.81 84.90 76.24
C LEU A 244 72.84 83.36 76.28
N GLN A 245 73.43 82.77 77.32
CA GLN A 245 73.45 81.32 77.51
C GLN A 245 72.02 80.74 77.72
N GLN A 246 71.15 81.45 78.44
CA GLN A 246 69.75 81.06 78.61
C GLN A 246 68.94 81.25 77.32
N ALA A 247 69.23 82.28 76.53
CA ALA A 247 68.64 82.47 75.21
C ALA A 247 69.07 81.38 74.23
N GLN A 248 70.34 80.95 74.28
CA GLN A 248 70.83 79.82 73.49
C GLN A 248 70.13 78.51 73.90
N SER A 249 70.03 78.18 75.20
CA SER A 249 69.28 76.99 75.67
C SER A 249 67.83 76.99 75.15
N LYS A 250 67.14 78.14 75.23
CA LYS A 250 65.77 78.30 74.72
C LYS A 250 65.69 78.19 73.20
N LEU A 251 66.72 78.61 72.47
CA LEU A 251 66.82 78.43 71.02
C LEU A 251 67.04 76.96 70.67
N ASP A 252 67.97 76.28 71.34
CA ASP A 252 68.25 74.83 71.16
C ASP A 252 67.00 73.99 71.48
N GLU A 253 66.29 74.31 72.56
CA GLU A 253 64.99 73.74 72.94
C GLU A 253 63.94 73.97 71.83
N ALA A 254 63.84 75.19 71.30
CA ALA A 254 62.90 75.53 70.23
C ALA A 254 63.25 74.88 68.88
N GLU A 255 64.52 74.75 68.54
CA GLU A 255 64.99 74.05 67.34
C GLU A 255 64.75 72.53 67.46
N ASN A 256 64.98 71.95 68.64
CA ASN A 256 64.63 70.56 68.90
C ASN A 256 63.11 70.32 68.83
N MET A 257 62.29 71.21 69.39
CA MET A 257 60.82 71.15 69.24
C MET A 257 60.39 71.30 67.78
N LYS A 258 60.96 72.26 67.04
CA LYS A 258 60.73 72.45 65.60
C LYS A 258 61.10 71.21 64.80
N LYS A 259 62.23 70.57 65.10
CA LYS A 259 62.67 69.32 64.47
C LYS A 259 61.68 68.19 64.75
N ASN A 260 61.32 67.96 66.02
CA ASN A 260 60.36 66.91 66.40
C ASN A 260 58.98 67.12 65.74
N LEU A 261 58.53 68.37 65.60
CA LEU A 261 57.30 68.70 64.84
C LEU A 261 57.48 68.47 63.34
N GLN A 262 58.61 68.85 62.76
CA GLN A 262 58.89 68.66 61.33
C GLN A 262 59.02 67.17 60.97
N ASP A 263 59.67 66.37 61.81
CA ASP A 263 59.78 64.92 61.62
C ASP A 263 58.40 64.26 61.75
N ARG A 264 57.60 64.63 62.77
CA ARG A 264 56.20 64.19 62.89
C ARG A 264 55.32 64.61 61.71
N CYS A 265 55.57 65.75 61.07
CA CYS A 265 54.86 66.13 59.85
C CYS A 265 55.20 65.19 58.68
N LYS A 266 56.48 64.80 58.51
CA LYS A 266 56.89 63.81 57.50
C LYS A 266 56.23 62.45 57.75
N ASP A 267 56.19 62.01 59.02
CA ASP A 267 55.55 60.75 59.39
C ASP A 267 54.07 60.76 58.99
N LEU A 268 53.35 61.86 59.28
CA LEU A 268 51.94 62.04 58.89
C LEU A 268 51.75 62.19 57.37
N GLU A 269 52.68 62.81 56.65
CA GLU A 269 52.66 62.88 55.17
C GLU A 269 52.89 61.49 54.55
N GLN A 270 53.75 60.66 55.15
CA GLN A 270 53.97 59.27 54.76
C GLN A 270 52.74 58.39 55.08
N ASP A 271 52.15 58.52 56.27
CA ASP A 271 50.89 57.84 56.63
C ASP A 271 49.77 58.20 55.65
N LEU A 272 49.58 59.50 55.34
CA LEU A 272 48.59 59.94 54.36
C LEU A 272 48.87 59.40 52.94
N CYS A 273 50.15 59.25 52.56
CA CYS A 273 50.53 58.62 51.30
C CYS A 273 50.14 57.13 51.28
N THR A 274 50.46 56.37 52.32
CA THR A 274 50.12 54.93 52.38
C THR A 274 48.61 54.69 52.44
N LEU A 275 47.88 55.46 53.24
CA LEU A 275 46.41 55.39 53.33
C LEU A 275 45.74 55.73 51.99
N LYS A 276 46.29 56.67 51.22
CA LYS A 276 45.77 57.01 49.88
C LYS A 276 45.98 55.86 48.88
N THR A 277 47.12 55.16 48.95
CA THR A 277 47.37 53.96 48.14
C THR A 277 46.41 52.83 48.52
N GLN A 278 46.26 52.53 49.81
CA GLN A 278 45.34 51.51 50.32
C GLN A 278 43.87 51.80 49.95
N LEU A 279 43.46 53.07 49.91
CA LEU A 279 42.13 53.45 49.44
C LEU A 279 41.94 53.13 47.95
N GLY A 280 42.92 53.45 47.10
CA GLY A 280 42.88 53.13 45.67
C GLY A 280 42.89 51.62 45.40
N GLU A 281 43.71 50.86 46.13
CA GLU A 281 43.71 49.38 46.09
C GLU A 281 42.34 48.81 46.49
N ARG A 282 41.71 49.36 47.53
CA ARG A 282 40.37 48.97 47.97
C ARG A 282 39.29 49.31 46.94
N GLU A 283 39.36 50.48 46.31
CA GLU A 283 38.43 50.89 45.24
C GLU A 283 38.57 49.99 44.00
N GLN A 284 39.80 49.60 43.64
CA GLN A 284 40.08 48.64 42.57
C GLN A 284 39.51 47.25 42.90
N LEU A 285 39.78 46.72 44.10
CA LEU A 285 39.26 45.43 44.55
C LEU A 285 37.72 45.42 44.66
N GLN A 286 37.09 46.55 45.01
CA GLN A 286 35.63 46.68 45.00
C GLN A 286 35.08 46.60 43.57
N ALA A 287 35.69 47.31 42.62
CA ALA A 287 35.28 47.26 41.21
C ALA A 287 35.46 45.86 40.59
N GLU A 288 36.54 45.15 40.95
CA GLU A 288 36.75 43.75 40.57
C GLU A 288 35.68 42.82 41.19
N ASN A 289 35.34 43.02 42.47
CA ASN A 289 34.31 42.23 43.16
C ASN A 289 32.92 42.41 42.51
N ASP A 290 32.52 43.65 42.21
CA ASP A 290 31.27 43.95 41.53
C ASP A 290 31.24 43.38 40.09
N GLY A 291 32.37 43.40 39.38
CA GLY A 291 32.52 42.75 38.08
C GLY A 291 32.35 41.23 38.15
N LEU A 292 33.04 40.56 39.09
CA LEU A 292 32.92 39.12 39.34
C LEU A 292 31.50 38.73 39.77
N LYS A 293 30.82 39.58 40.54
CA LYS A 293 29.42 39.37 40.94
C LYS A 293 28.48 39.41 39.75
N VAL A 294 28.60 40.38 38.84
CA VAL A 294 27.80 40.43 37.60
C VAL A 294 28.09 39.22 36.70
N GLN A 295 29.35 38.78 36.63
CA GLN A 295 29.72 37.55 35.92
C GLN A 295 29.06 36.31 36.54
N LEU A 296 29.06 36.19 37.87
CA LEU A 296 28.40 35.11 38.60
C LEU A 296 26.88 35.10 38.36
N GLU A 297 26.22 36.26 38.44
CA GLU A 297 24.79 36.41 38.19
C GLU A 297 24.43 36.02 36.73
N SER A 298 25.28 36.41 35.76
CA SER A 298 25.14 36.03 34.35
C SER A 298 25.29 34.51 34.15
N MET A 299 26.31 33.88 34.74
CA MET A 299 26.49 32.43 34.69
C MET A 299 25.36 31.66 35.38
N GLN A 300 24.82 32.17 36.49
CA GLN A 300 23.63 31.60 37.14
C GLN A 300 22.38 31.71 36.26
N ALA A 301 22.18 32.82 35.56
CA ALA A 301 21.07 33.00 34.62
C ALA A 301 21.18 32.03 33.43
N ALA A 302 22.38 31.90 32.85
CA ALA A 302 22.65 30.93 31.79
C ALA A 302 22.38 29.48 32.23
N ASN A 303 22.85 29.09 33.42
CA ASN A 303 22.63 27.75 33.97
C ASN A 303 21.13 27.46 34.21
N LYS A 304 20.37 28.42 34.76
CA LYS A 304 18.90 28.32 34.91
C LYS A 304 18.18 28.16 33.57
N LEU A 305 18.62 28.86 32.52
CA LEU A 305 18.07 28.71 31.17
C LEU A 305 18.37 27.32 30.60
N GLU A 306 19.58 26.82 30.78
CA GLU A 306 19.98 25.49 30.29
C GLU A 306 19.23 24.36 31.00
N GLN A 307 19.06 24.45 32.33
CA GLN A 307 18.21 23.54 33.11
C GLN A 307 16.78 23.51 32.58
N LYS A 308 16.23 24.67 32.18
CA LYS A 308 14.89 24.75 31.58
C LYS A 308 14.83 24.04 30.23
N LYS A 309 15.79 24.26 29.32
CA LYS A 309 15.87 23.55 28.03
C LYS A 309 15.94 22.03 28.23
N VAL A 310 16.84 21.56 29.10
CA VAL A 310 17.01 20.13 29.39
C VAL A 310 15.71 19.52 29.93
N GLN A 311 14.91 20.27 30.69
CA GLN A 311 13.60 19.78 31.14
C GLN A 311 12.54 19.81 30.02
N GLU A 312 12.58 20.79 29.11
CA GLU A 312 11.72 20.83 27.92
C GLU A 312 12.03 19.67 26.95
N GLU A 313 13.32 19.36 26.73
CA GLU A 313 13.78 18.19 25.96
C GLU A 313 13.38 16.86 26.61
N ARG A 314 13.50 16.73 27.94
CA ARG A 314 13.01 15.55 28.68
C ARG A 314 11.50 15.36 28.50
N ASN A 315 10.73 16.43 28.56
CA ASN A 315 9.28 16.39 28.37
C ASN A 315 8.93 15.99 26.92
N ALA A 316 9.65 16.52 25.93
CA ALA A 316 9.47 16.13 24.52
C ALA A 316 9.84 14.67 24.26
N LEU A 317 10.93 14.17 24.88
CA LEU A 317 11.34 12.76 24.80
C LEU A 317 10.33 11.82 25.47
N ALA A 318 9.69 12.24 26.56
CA ALA A 318 8.59 11.49 27.18
C ALA A 318 7.38 11.41 26.23
N GLN A 319 6.91 12.54 25.70
CA GLN A 319 5.82 12.58 24.73
C GLN A 319 6.09 11.72 23.47
N LEU A 320 7.34 11.71 22.98
CA LEU A 320 7.74 10.88 21.85
C LEU A 320 7.71 9.38 22.18
N LYS A 321 8.08 8.99 23.40
CA LYS A 321 7.96 7.60 23.88
C LYS A 321 6.51 7.17 24.05
N ASP A 322 5.66 8.03 24.59
CA ASP A 322 4.23 7.77 24.73
C ASP A 322 3.56 7.60 23.36
N ALA A 323 3.93 8.45 22.38
CA ALA A 323 3.44 8.36 21.01
C ALA A 323 3.95 7.09 20.28
N TYR A 324 5.21 6.71 20.47
CA TYR A 324 5.77 5.47 19.92
C TYR A 324 5.10 4.23 20.52
N THR A 325 4.83 4.24 21.83
CA THR A 325 4.17 3.12 22.53
C THR A 325 2.76 2.92 22.00
N LYS A 326 1.97 4.01 21.85
CA LYS A 326 0.63 3.94 21.24
C LYS A 326 0.65 3.45 19.81
N LEU A 327 1.59 3.92 18.98
CA LEU A 327 1.72 3.45 17.60
C LEU A 327 2.08 1.95 17.52
N PHE A 328 2.77 1.40 18.53
CA PHE A 328 3.04 -0.02 18.65
C PHE A 328 1.80 -0.81 19.10
N GLU A 329 1.02 -0.27 20.04
CA GLU A 329 -0.27 -0.81 20.46
C GLU A 329 -1.27 -0.85 19.30
N ASP A 330 -1.48 0.28 18.60
CA ASP A 330 -2.30 0.42 17.39
C ASP A 330 -1.89 -0.60 16.30
N TYR A 331 -0.57 -0.85 16.14
CA TYR A 331 -0.04 -1.79 15.17
C TYR A 331 -0.32 -3.26 15.53
N ASP A 332 -0.18 -3.64 16.81
CA ASP A 332 -0.51 -5.01 17.24
C ASP A 332 -2.02 -5.26 17.20
N GLU A 333 -2.86 -4.28 17.59
CA GLU A 333 -4.31 -4.38 17.43
C GLU A 333 -4.70 -4.58 15.96
N LEU A 334 -4.13 -3.82 15.03
CA LEU A 334 -4.38 -3.94 13.60
C LEU A 334 -3.81 -5.23 13.00
N GLN A 335 -2.69 -5.76 13.51
CA GLN A 335 -2.20 -7.10 13.15
C GLN A 335 -3.14 -8.20 13.66
N GLN A 336 -3.61 -8.11 14.89
CA GLN A 336 -4.59 -9.04 15.44
C GLN A 336 -5.93 -8.99 14.69
N GLU A 337 -6.41 -7.79 14.32
CA GLU A 337 -7.64 -7.64 13.55
C GLU A 337 -7.49 -8.22 12.14
N ASN A 338 -6.39 -7.91 11.44
CA ASN A 338 -6.10 -8.53 10.14
C ASN A 338 -6.02 -10.05 10.24
N LYS A 339 -5.37 -10.60 11.26
CA LYS A 339 -5.28 -12.05 11.48
C LYS A 339 -6.64 -12.70 11.78
N LYS A 340 -7.51 -12.01 12.54
CA LYS A 340 -8.91 -12.44 12.77
C LYS A 340 -9.71 -12.43 11.46
N ARG A 341 -9.69 -11.30 10.73
CA ARG A 341 -10.36 -11.11 9.43
C ARG A 341 -9.90 -12.11 8.38
N GLN A 342 -8.59 -12.31 8.23
CA GLN A 342 -8.01 -13.21 7.23
C GLN A 342 -8.34 -14.69 7.53
N GLY A 343 -8.48 -15.06 8.82
CA GLY A 343 -9.02 -16.36 9.21
C GLY A 343 -10.52 -16.50 8.91
N SER A 344 -11.34 -15.54 9.34
CA SER A 344 -12.80 -15.66 9.22
C SER A 344 -13.30 -15.51 7.77
N ILE A 345 -12.83 -14.49 7.05
CA ILE A 345 -13.28 -14.19 5.69
C ILE A 345 -12.94 -15.35 4.75
N SER A 346 -11.71 -15.84 4.76
CA SER A 346 -11.33 -16.96 3.88
C SER A 346 -12.05 -18.27 4.22
N GLN A 347 -12.46 -18.48 5.48
CA GLN A 347 -13.27 -19.64 5.86
C GLN A 347 -14.74 -19.48 5.44
N GLU A 348 -15.31 -18.28 5.58
CA GLU A 348 -16.70 -17.97 5.22
C GLU A 348 -16.89 -17.94 3.70
N GLU A 349 -15.99 -17.29 2.95
CA GLU A 349 -15.95 -17.30 1.49
C GLU A 349 -15.80 -18.73 0.93
N HIS A 350 -14.92 -19.55 1.51
CA HIS A 350 -14.79 -20.95 1.13
C HIS A 350 -16.08 -21.74 1.41
N SER A 351 -16.77 -21.47 2.52
CA SER A 351 -18.05 -22.11 2.85
C SER A 351 -19.17 -21.70 1.89
N GLU A 352 -19.25 -20.41 1.50
CA GLU A 352 -20.21 -19.94 0.51
C GLU A 352 -19.92 -20.54 -0.87
N LEU A 353 -18.66 -20.53 -1.31
CA LEU A 353 -18.24 -21.13 -2.59
C LEU A 353 -18.53 -22.63 -2.65
N GLN A 354 -18.25 -23.38 -1.58
CA GLN A 354 -18.59 -24.81 -1.49
C GLN A 354 -20.11 -25.06 -1.54
N THR A 355 -20.90 -24.21 -0.89
CA THR A 355 -22.38 -24.28 -0.92
C THR A 355 -22.91 -23.95 -2.31
N ARG A 356 -22.32 -22.96 -2.99
CA ARG A 356 -22.67 -22.55 -4.36
C ARG A 356 -22.27 -23.58 -5.40
N MET A 357 -21.12 -24.25 -5.22
CA MET A 357 -20.65 -25.34 -6.07
C MET A 357 -21.59 -26.55 -5.97
N THR A 358 -21.86 -27.03 -4.76
CA THR A 358 -22.76 -28.18 -4.54
C THR A 358 -24.20 -27.92 -5.00
N ALA A 359 -24.69 -26.68 -4.88
CA ALA A 359 -25.96 -26.26 -5.47
C ALA A 359 -25.95 -26.28 -7.01
N ALA A 360 -24.84 -25.88 -7.65
CA ALA A 360 -24.68 -25.91 -9.10
C ALA A 360 -24.54 -27.35 -9.63
N GLU A 361 -23.79 -28.22 -8.96
CA GLU A 361 -23.66 -29.65 -9.25
C GLU A 361 -25.04 -30.33 -9.22
N LYS A 362 -25.83 -30.09 -8.17
CA LYS A 362 -27.21 -30.60 -8.09
C LYS A 362 -28.07 -30.08 -9.23
N ALA A 363 -28.03 -28.78 -9.54
CA ALA A 363 -28.80 -28.18 -10.63
C ALA A 363 -28.37 -28.70 -12.02
N LEU A 364 -27.13 -29.16 -12.19
CA LEU A 364 -26.67 -29.87 -13.39
C LEU A 364 -27.21 -31.30 -13.42
N ALA A 365 -27.20 -32.03 -12.30
CA ALA A 365 -27.76 -33.38 -12.22
C ALA A 365 -29.29 -33.40 -12.49
N ASP A 366 -30.04 -32.45 -11.90
CA ASP A 366 -31.48 -32.29 -12.13
C ASP A 366 -31.78 -31.97 -13.61
N LYS A 367 -30.96 -31.15 -14.26
CA LYS A 367 -31.06 -30.86 -15.71
C LYS A 367 -30.70 -32.07 -16.57
N GLN A 368 -29.64 -32.80 -16.23
CA GLN A 368 -29.21 -33.99 -16.96
C GLN A 368 -30.31 -35.05 -16.92
N LYS A 369 -30.90 -35.29 -15.74
CA LYS A 369 -32.07 -36.17 -15.61
C LYS A 369 -33.20 -35.72 -16.54
N LYS A 370 -33.60 -34.45 -16.53
CA LYS A 370 -34.72 -34.01 -17.40
C LYS A 370 -34.39 -34.10 -18.90
N ILE A 371 -33.12 -33.96 -19.29
CA ILE A 371 -32.67 -34.23 -20.67
C ILE A 371 -32.87 -35.71 -21.02
N ASP A 372 -32.53 -36.63 -20.11
CA ASP A 372 -32.66 -38.06 -20.35
C ASP A 372 -34.12 -38.54 -20.30
N ASP A 373 -34.94 -38.00 -19.39
CA ASP A 373 -36.40 -38.16 -19.40
C ASP A 373 -37.00 -37.73 -20.77
N MET A 374 -36.56 -36.59 -21.31
CA MET A 374 -37.02 -36.07 -22.62
C MET A 374 -36.52 -36.90 -23.81
N LYS A 375 -35.32 -37.50 -23.75
CA LYS A 375 -34.85 -38.44 -24.79
C LYS A 375 -35.72 -39.70 -24.84
N GLN A 376 -36.11 -40.22 -23.68
CA GLN A 376 -37.03 -41.36 -23.62
C GLN A 376 -38.40 -40.99 -24.22
N GLU A 377 -38.96 -39.85 -23.82
CA GLU A 377 -40.24 -39.34 -24.35
C GLU A 377 -40.20 -39.19 -25.89
N LEU A 378 -39.12 -38.63 -26.44
CA LEU A 378 -38.94 -38.53 -27.90
C LEU A 378 -38.85 -39.91 -28.57
N PHE A 379 -38.08 -40.85 -28.03
CA PHE A 379 -37.94 -42.21 -28.58
C PHE A 379 -39.25 -43.04 -28.50
N GLU A 380 -40.13 -42.73 -27.55
CA GLU A 380 -41.48 -43.30 -27.49
C GLU A 380 -42.39 -42.65 -28.56
N LYS A 381 -42.27 -41.33 -28.78
CA LYS A 381 -43.03 -40.62 -29.83
C LYS A 381 -42.59 -40.97 -31.26
N ASP A 382 -41.31 -41.23 -31.50
CA ASP A 382 -40.83 -41.70 -32.81
C ASP A 382 -41.48 -43.04 -33.20
N LYS A 383 -41.65 -43.97 -32.25
CA LYS A 383 -42.37 -45.23 -32.48
C LYS A 383 -43.86 -45.03 -32.75
N GLU A 384 -44.51 -44.08 -32.06
CA GLU A 384 -45.89 -43.71 -32.38
C GLU A 384 -46.00 -43.18 -33.82
N LEU A 385 -45.07 -42.32 -34.25
CA LEU A 385 -45.01 -41.79 -35.62
C LEU A 385 -44.78 -42.88 -36.68
N GLU A 386 -43.95 -43.90 -36.39
CA GLU A 386 -43.81 -45.07 -37.26
C GLU A 386 -45.16 -45.76 -37.51
N THR A 387 -45.99 -45.96 -36.47
CA THR A 387 -47.33 -46.58 -36.65
C THR A 387 -48.27 -45.73 -37.52
N ILE A 388 -48.20 -44.40 -37.42
CA ILE A 388 -49.01 -43.48 -38.23
C ILE A 388 -48.65 -43.62 -39.72
N SER A 389 -47.39 -43.86 -40.06
CA SER A 389 -46.97 -44.13 -41.44
C SER A 389 -47.60 -45.40 -42.01
N VAL A 390 -47.73 -46.46 -41.19
CA VAL A 390 -48.36 -47.73 -41.58
C VAL A 390 -49.87 -47.55 -41.76
N PHE A 391 -50.55 -46.87 -40.83
CA PHE A 391 -51.99 -46.58 -40.97
C PHE A 391 -52.31 -45.71 -42.19
N LYS A 392 -51.43 -44.76 -42.54
CA LYS A 392 -51.56 -43.96 -43.78
C LYS A 392 -51.46 -44.84 -45.03
N ALA A 393 -50.45 -45.70 -45.11
CA ALA A 393 -50.30 -46.65 -46.22
C ALA A 393 -51.48 -47.62 -46.31
N GLN A 394 -52.00 -48.11 -45.18
CA GLN A 394 -53.19 -48.97 -45.13
C GLN A 394 -54.45 -48.24 -45.68
N ALA A 395 -54.65 -46.97 -45.32
CA ALA A 395 -55.75 -46.17 -45.84
C ALA A 395 -55.61 -45.88 -47.35
N GLU A 396 -54.38 -45.63 -47.83
CA GLU A 396 -54.09 -45.45 -49.26
C GLU A 396 -54.40 -46.74 -50.05
N VAL A 397 -53.98 -47.92 -49.57
CA VAL A 397 -54.31 -49.22 -50.17
C VAL A 397 -55.82 -49.45 -50.21
N TYR A 398 -56.53 -49.33 -49.07
CA TYR A 398 -57.99 -49.53 -49.06
C TYR A 398 -58.74 -48.53 -49.95
N SER A 399 -58.23 -47.30 -50.12
CA SER A 399 -58.82 -46.34 -51.06
C SER A 399 -58.62 -46.80 -52.51
N SER A 400 -57.43 -47.29 -52.86
CA SER A 400 -57.11 -47.84 -54.18
C SER A 400 -57.97 -49.06 -54.50
N ASP A 401 -58.05 -50.01 -53.57
CA ASP A 401 -58.87 -51.22 -53.72
C ASP A 401 -60.35 -50.89 -53.90
N PHE A 402 -60.88 -49.92 -53.14
CA PHE A 402 -62.25 -49.44 -53.28
C PHE A 402 -62.51 -48.80 -54.66
N TYR A 403 -61.60 -47.98 -55.17
CA TYR A 403 -61.73 -47.41 -56.51
C TYR A 403 -61.59 -48.46 -57.62
N ALA A 404 -60.73 -49.47 -57.44
CA ALA A 404 -60.56 -50.58 -58.38
C ALA A 404 -61.81 -51.48 -58.44
N GLU A 405 -62.33 -51.91 -57.29
CA GLU A 405 -63.58 -52.68 -57.18
C GLU A 405 -64.76 -51.89 -57.75
N ARG A 406 -64.84 -50.58 -57.47
CA ARG A 406 -65.86 -49.71 -58.06
C ARG A 406 -65.76 -49.68 -59.59
N ALA A 407 -64.58 -49.47 -60.16
CA ALA A 407 -64.39 -49.40 -61.60
C ALA A 407 -64.64 -50.76 -62.29
N ALA A 408 -64.31 -51.87 -61.63
CA ALA A 408 -64.65 -53.22 -62.10
C ALA A 408 -66.18 -53.44 -62.09
N ARG A 409 -66.85 -53.04 -61.01
CA ARG A 409 -68.31 -53.14 -60.86
C ARG A 409 -69.06 -52.27 -61.88
N GLU A 410 -68.56 -51.07 -62.16
CA GLU A 410 -69.12 -50.16 -63.17
C GLU A 410 -68.98 -50.78 -64.58
N LYS A 411 -67.82 -51.33 -64.95
CA LYS A 411 -67.66 -52.09 -66.21
C LYS A 411 -68.58 -53.31 -66.33
N ILE A 412 -68.71 -54.10 -65.26
CA ILE A 412 -69.64 -55.25 -65.22
C ILE A 412 -71.09 -54.77 -65.43
N HIS A 413 -71.44 -53.59 -64.90
CA HIS A 413 -72.75 -53.00 -65.14
C HIS A 413 -72.94 -52.52 -66.59
N GLU A 414 -71.92 -51.88 -67.19
CA GLU A 414 -71.93 -51.49 -68.61
C GLU A 414 -72.10 -52.70 -69.54
N GLU A 415 -71.35 -53.77 -69.31
CA GLU A 415 -71.45 -55.02 -70.09
C GLU A 415 -72.81 -55.70 -69.91
N LYS A 416 -73.37 -55.69 -68.68
CA LYS A 416 -74.72 -56.19 -68.38
C LYS A 416 -75.79 -55.42 -69.15
N GLU A 417 -75.77 -54.10 -69.14
CA GLU A 417 -76.76 -53.30 -69.88
C GLU A 417 -76.61 -53.46 -71.40
N ARG A 418 -75.36 -53.55 -71.91
CA ARG A 418 -75.08 -53.87 -73.31
C ARG A 418 -75.68 -55.22 -73.72
N LEU A 419 -75.53 -56.25 -72.89
CA LEU A 419 -76.10 -57.58 -73.15
C LEU A 419 -77.64 -57.58 -73.01
N ALA A 420 -78.19 -56.83 -72.05
CA ALA A 420 -79.64 -56.67 -71.90
C ALA A 420 -80.28 -56.02 -73.14
N ALA A 421 -79.66 -54.95 -73.67
CA ALA A 421 -80.10 -54.29 -74.90
C ALA A 421 -80.02 -55.21 -76.14
N GLN A 422 -78.97 -56.04 -76.25
CA GLN A 422 -78.88 -57.06 -77.30
C GLN A 422 -79.96 -58.13 -77.19
N LEU A 423 -80.24 -58.62 -75.97
CA LEU A 423 -81.33 -59.57 -75.71
C LEU A 423 -82.71 -58.96 -76.00
N GLU A 424 -82.92 -57.66 -75.74
CA GLU A 424 -84.16 -56.97 -76.10
C GLU A 424 -84.30 -56.81 -77.63
N PHE A 425 -83.21 -56.48 -78.34
CA PHE A 425 -83.19 -56.45 -79.80
C PHE A 425 -83.54 -57.82 -80.40
N PHE A 426 -82.87 -58.89 -79.97
CA PHE A 426 -83.17 -60.24 -80.45
C PHE A 426 -84.60 -60.68 -80.09
N LYS A 427 -85.14 -60.31 -78.92
CA LYS A 427 -86.54 -60.55 -78.59
C LYS A 427 -87.49 -59.83 -79.54
N LYS A 428 -87.26 -58.55 -79.84
CA LYS A 428 -88.07 -57.79 -80.81
C LYS A 428 -88.00 -58.39 -82.22
N GLN A 429 -86.81 -58.78 -82.67
CA GLN A 429 -86.63 -59.47 -83.95
C GLN A 429 -87.35 -60.83 -83.99
N ASN A 430 -87.32 -61.60 -82.90
CA ASN A 430 -87.99 -62.90 -82.82
C ASN A 430 -89.52 -62.74 -82.79
N ILE A 431 -90.04 -61.73 -82.06
CA ILE A 431 -91.46 -61.35 -82.12
C ILE A 431 -91.85 -60.92 -83.54
N GLN A 432 -91.06 -60.06 -84.20
CA GLN A 432 -91.32 -59.66 -85.58
C GLN A 432 -91.34 -60.85 -86.54
N LEU A 433 -90.41 -61.81 -86.40
CA LEU A 433 -90.40 -63.02 -87.23
C LEU A 433 -91.59 -63.95 -86.94
N GLN A 434 -92.07 -64.00 -85.68
CA GLN A 434 -93.30 -64.70 -85.31
C GLN A 434 -94.53 -64.00 -85.92
N ASP A 435 -94.63 -62.68 -85.82
CA ASP A 435 -95.67 -61.86 -86.46
C ASP A 435 -95.65 -62.00 -87.99
N GLU A 436 -94.46 -62.04 -88.62
CA GLU A 436 -94.31 -62.26 -90.05
C GLU A 436 -94.78 -63.67 -90.45
N VAL A 437 -94.37 -64.73 -89.73
CA VAL A 437 -94.83 -66.11 -89.97
C VAL A 437 -96.34 -66.26 -89.73
N GLU A 438 -96.89 -65.66 -88.67
CA GLU A 438 -98.32 -65.59 -88.43
C GLU A 438 -99.05 -64.82 -89.54
N SER A 439 -98.50 -63.68 -89.99
CA SER A 439 -99.09 -62.90 -91.07
C SER A 439 -99.08 -63.66 -92.39
N MET A 440 -98.02 -64.42 -92.69
CA MET A 440 -97.92 -65.30 -93.86
C MET A 440 -98.92 -66.48 -93.75
N GLY A 441 -99.11 -67.05 -92.56
CA GLY A 441 -100.17 -68.02 -92.29
C GLY A 441 -101.57 -67.44 -92.51
N ARG A 442 -101.84 -66.25 -91.96
CA ARG A 442 -103.12 -65.52 -92.11
C ARG A 442 -103.37 -65.11 -93.56
N GLN A 443 -102.33 -64.66 -94.29
CA GLN A 443 -102.40 -64.34 -95.72
C GLN A 443 -102.64 -65.59 -96.57
N SER A 444 -101.93 -66.69 -96.30
CA SER A 444 -102.15 -67.99 -96.97
C SER A 444 -103.57 -68.51 -96.78
N MET A 445 -104.10 -68.44 -95.55
CA MET A 445 -105.50 -68.78 -95.24
C MET A 445 -106.49 -67.83 -95.95
N THR A 446 -106.18 -66.53 -96.01
CA THR A 446 -107.00 -65.54 -96.73
C THR A 446 -106.96 -65.78 -98.24
N GLU A 447 -105.84 -66.22 -98.82
CA GLU A 447 -105.77 -66.54 -100.25
C GLU A 447 -106.43 -67.88 -100.57
N MET A 448 -106.34 -68.89 -99.70
CA MET A 448 -107.19 -70.08 -99.80
C MET A 448 -108.68 -69.69 -99.85
N GLN A 449 -109.12 -68.77 -98.99
CA GLN A 449 -110.49 -68.25 -99.03
C GLN A 449 -110.80 -67.49 -100.34
N ARG A 450 -109.90 -66.64 -100.85
CA ARG A 450 -110.08 -65.95 -102.15
C ARG A 450 -110.15 -66.92 -103.33
N ARG A 451 -109.40 -68.02 -103.31
CA ARG A 451 -109.38 -69.05 -104.37
C ARG A 451 -110.66 -69.91 -104.42
N HIS A 452 -111.58 -69.75 -103.46
CA HIS A 452 -112.83 -70.52 -103.37
C HIS A 452 -114.12 -69.73 -103.66
N VAL A 453 -114.05 -68.64 -104.46
CA VAL A 453 -115.22 -67.98 -105.08
C VAL A 453 -115.01 -67.91 -106.61
N PRO A 454 -116.00 -68.21 -107.48
CA PRO A 454 -115.68 -68.98 -108.71
C PRO A 454 -115.84 -68.29 -110.08
N ARG A 455 -115.20 -68.94 -111.09
CA ARG A 455 -115.55 -69.03 -112.54
C ARG A 455 -115.01 -67.95 -113.51
N GLY A 456 -114.16 -68.36 -114.48
CA GLY A 456 -113.85 -67.54 -115.68
C GLY A 456 -112.65 -67.96 -116.57
N THR A 457 -112.84 -68.95 -117.45
CA THR A 457 -112.11 -69.24 -118.72
C THR A 457 -110.85 -68.45 -119.16
N ASN A 458 -109.69 -69.13 -119.24
CA ASN A 458 -108.95 -69.57 -120.46
C ASN A 458 -108.83 -68.62 -121.70
N PRO A 459 -107.74 -68.71 -122.52
CA PRO A 459 -106.29 -68.62 -122.23
C PRO A 459 -105.53 -67.66 -123.21
N GLY A 460 -104.22 -67.38 -123.01
CA GLY A 460 -103.43 -66.64 -124.01
C GLY A 460 -101.94 -66.31 -123.71
N ASP A 461 -101.04 -67.21 -124.11
CA ASP A 461 -99.68 -67.00 -124.69
C ASP A 461 -98.50 -66.27 -123.95
N SER A 462 -97.29 -66.74 -124.32
CA SER A 462 -96.00 -66.03 -124.46
C SER A 462 -95.14 -65.50 -123.28
N SER A 463 -94.18 -66.35 -122.87
CA SER A 463 -92.72 -66.16 -123.09
C SER A 463 -91.83 -65.29 -122.17
N ALA A 464 -90.50 -65.55 -122.30
CA ALA A 464 -89.29 -64.91 -121.74
C ALA A 464 -88.96 -65.12 -120.23
N HIS A 465 -87.76 -65.61 -119.84
CA HIS A 465 -86.39 -65.01 -119.83
C HIS A 465 -86.26 -63.90 -118.75
N LEU A 466 -85.30 -63.90 -117.80
CA LEU A 466 -83.95 -64.49 -117.77
C LEU A 466 -83.43 -64.93 -116.36
N GLN A 467 -82.20 -65.46 -116.38
CA GLN A 467 -81.22 -65.65 -115.29
C GLN A 467 -81.09 -64.46 -114.31
N GLY A 468 -80.48 -64.58 -113.12
CA GLY A 468 -79.78 -65.71 -112.48
C GLY A 468 -78.55 -65.21 -111.68
N GLY A 469 -78.12 -65.97 -110.66
CA GLY A 469 -76.96 -65.59 -109.82
C GLY A 469 -76.70 -66.56 -108.67
N ARG A 470 -75.76 -67.50 -108.86
CA ARG A 470 -75.39 -68.53 -107.88
C ARG A 470 -73.88 -68.53 -107.67
N VAL A 471 -73.41 -67.76 -106.69
CA VAL A 471 -72.00 -67.52 -106.33
C VAL A 471 -71.98 -67.17 -104.83
N ASP A 472 -71.18 -67.75 -103.95
CA ASP A 472 -70.39 -68.98 -104.01
C ASP A 472 -70.20 -69.54 -102.57
N TRP A 473 -69.83 -70.82 -102.42
CA TRP A 473 -69.41 -71.41 -101.14
C TRP A 473 -68.05 -72.12 -101.34
N GLN A 474 -67.14 -71.97 -100.37
CA GLN A 474 -65.82 -72.61 -100.25
C GLN A 474 -64.62 -71.97 -101.00
N GLN A 475 -63.87 -71.15 -100.25
CA GLN A 475 -62.42 -71.32 -100.08
C GLN A 475 -62.18 -71.14 -98.57
N GLN A 476 -61.78 -72.13 -97.76
CA GLN A 476 -60.86 -73.27 -97.92
C GLN A 476 -59.39 -72.87 -98.04
N VAL A 477 -58.81 -72.49 -96.90
CA VAL A 477 -57.42 -72.81 -96.53
C VAL A 477 -57.46 -73.98 -95.55
N ASN A 478 -56.43 -74.83 -95.54
CA ASN A 478 -56.61 -76.25 -95.22
C ASN A 478 -55.63 -76.80 -94.16
N ILE A 479 -56.12 -76.96 -92.90
CA ILE A 479 -55.75 -78.01 -91.91
C ILE A 479 -54.28 -77.93 -91.36
N PRO A 480 -53.93 -78.39 -90.13
CA PRO A 480 -54.72 -78.99 -89.03
C PRO A 480 -54.66 -78.23 -87.68
N GLU A 481 -55.63 -78.46 -86.78
CA GLU A 481 -55.55 -78.03 -85.36
C GLU A 481 -55.00 -79.10 -84.40
N HIS A 482 -54.82 -80.35 -84.86
CA HIS A 482 -54.37 -81.47 -84.02
C HIS A 482 -53.03 -82.07 -84.49
N ALA A 483 -51.94 -81.30 -84.41
CA ALA A 483 -50.60 -81.75 -84.82
C ALA A 483 -49.59 -81.69 -83.67
N CYS A 484 -48.74 -82.72 -83.53
CA CYS A 484 -47.71 -82.73 -82.50
C CYS A 484 -46.54 -81.79 -82.85
N PRO A 485 -46.17 -80.82 -81.99
CA PRO A 485 -45.13 -79.83 -82.29
C PRO A 485 -43.70 -80.39 -82.26
N LYS A 486 -43.45 -81.62 -81.78
CA LYS A 486 -42.11 -82.24 -81.76
C LYS A 486 -41.80 -83.07 -83.00
N CYS A 487 -42.79 -83.75 -83.58
CA CYS A 487 -42.61 -84.67 -84.71
C CYS A 487 -43.39 -84.30 -85.98
N GLY A 488 -44.39 -83.43 -85.90
CA GLY A 488 -45.25 -83.03 -87.03
C GLY A 488 -46.35 -84.03 -87.40
N GLU A 489 -46.56 -85.09 -86.60
CA GLU A 489 -47.64 -86.05 -86.83
C GLU A 489 -49.02 -85.40 -86.62
N VAL A 490 -49.93 -85.60 -87.57
CA VAL A 490 -51.29 -85.04 -87.58
C VAL A 490 -52.28 -86.11 -87.15
N LEU A 491 -53.03 -85.83 -86.10
CA LEU A 491 -53.91 -86.77 -85.41
C LEU A 491 -55.38 -86.38 -85.61
N PRO A 492 -56.33 -87.32 -85.50
CA PRO A 492 -57.72 -87.06 -85.87
C PRO A 492 -58.46 -86.13 -84.90
N ASP A 493 -58.04 -86.08 -83.64
CA ASP A 493 -58.71 -85.39 -82.54
C ASP A 493 -57.74 -84.97 -81.42
N LEU A 494 -58.26 -84.21 -80.44
CA LEU A 494 -57.48 -83.64 -79.34
C LEU A 494 -57.04 -84.68 -78.29
N ASP A 495 -57.83 -85.71 -78.02
CA ASP A 495 -57.48 -86.75 -77.04
C ASP A 495 -56.33 -87.63 -77.59
N SER A 496 -56.42 -87.99 -78.87
CA SER A 496 -55.33 -88.63 -79.63
C SER A 496 -54.04 -87.82 -79.58
N LEU A 497 -54.12 -86.49 -79.75
CA LEU A 497 -52.98 -85.58 -79.62
C LEU A 497 -52.43 -85.55 -78.18
N GLN A 498 -53.30 -85.48 -77.18
CA GLN A 498 -52.91 -85.37 -75.78
C GLN A 498 -52.23 -86.65 -75.26
N ILE A 499 -52.64 -87.83 -75.75
CA ILE A 499 -51.93 -89.09 -75.52
C ILE A 499 -50.57 -89.08 -76.21
N HIS A 500 -50.53 -88.79 -77.53
CA HIS A 500 -49.30 -88.79 -78.30
C HIS A 500 -48.24 -87.83 -77.73
N ILE A 501 -48.63 -86.63 -77.29
CA ILE A 501 -47.69 -85.65 -76.70
C ILE A 501 -47.02 -86.21 -75.44
N MET A 502 -47.71 -87.05 -74.65
CA MET A 502 -47.17 -87.65 -73.43
C MET A 502 -46.01 -88.61 -73.72
N ASP A 503 -46.18 -89.49 -74.69
CA ASP A 503 -45.14 -90.45 -75.12
C ASP A 503 -44.04 -89.76 -75.95
N CYS A 504 -44.42 -88.79 -76.78
CA CYS A 504 -43.52 -88.12 -77.72
C CYS A 504 -42.60 -87.11 -77.04
N ILE A 505 -42.94 -86.53 -75.87
CA ILE A 505 -42.07 -85.53 -75.21
C ILE A 505 -40.75 -86.12 -74.68
N ILE A 506 -40.71 -87.42 -74.36
CA ILE A 506 -39.51 -88.17 -73.90
C ILE A 506 -38.42 -88.23 -74.99
#